data_AF-A0A858X042-F1
#
_entry.id   AF-A0A858X042-F1
#
_cell.length_a   1.000
_cell.length_b   1.000
_cell.length_c   1.000
_cell.angle_alpha   90.00
_cell.angle_beta   90.00
_cell.angle_gamma   90.00
#
_symmetry.space_group_name_H-M   'P 1'
#
loop_
_entity.id
_entity.type
_entity.pdbx_description
1 polymer ?
#
loop_
_entity_poly.entity_id
_entity_poly.type
_entity_poly.pdbx_seq_one_letter_code
_entity_poly.pdbx_strand_id
1 'polypeptide(L)'
;MRTELREGGLAGLADPQADLFFTLVAVMLPAILLLLPAARTAQQPERQMAAVADVVLTAGATVRGESAAVFLAQQDGVAFGPAGRDRVGLDAMLDDANLRAALESIRAAGTPLLLLIAPDGQETAFLFEGLAAAHGPRSIAQVRLDRGCAGVHGPLAELCP
;
A
#
# COMPACT_ATOMS: atom_id res chain seq x y z
N MET A 1 71.23 -2.06 -44.92
CA MET A 1 69.75 -2.01 -44.95
C MET A 1 69.25 -2.77 -43.72
N ARG A 2 68.82 -2.05 -42.68
CA ARG A 2 68.21 -2.60 -41.46
C ARG A 2 66.71 -2.32 -41.55
N THR A 3 65.90 -3.37 -41.58
CA THR A 3 64.45 -3.30 -41.49
C THR A 3 64.06 -3.48 -40.03
N GLU A 4 63.78 -2.37 -39.35
CA GLU A 4 63.12 -2.38 -38.05
C GLU A 4 61.62 -2.58 -38.26
N LEU A 5 61.12 -3.77 -37.92
CA LEU A 5 59.71 -4.03 -37.74
C LEU A 5 59.30 -3.38 -36.41
N ARG A 6 58.75 -2.17 -36.52
CA ARG A 6 58.14 -1.42 -35.43
C ARG A 6 56.86 -2.16 -35.03
N GLU A 7 56.89 -2.86 -33.91
CA GLU A 7 55.71 -3.42 -33.27
C GLU A 7 54.70 -2.28 -33.04
N GLY A 8 53.59 -2.35 -33.79
CA GLY A 8 52.48 -1.41 -33.68
C GLY A 8 51.87 -1.51 -32.29
N GLY A 9 51.95 -0.40 -31.56
CA GLY A 9 51.53 -0.24 -30.18
C GLY A 9 50.19 -0.89 -29.84
N LEU A 10 50.27 -1.95 -29.03
CA LEU A 10 49.22 -2.39 -28.11
C LEU A 10 49.26 -1.56 -26.81
N ALA A 11 49.60 -0.28 -26.90
CA ALA A 11 49.69 0.64 -25.77
C ALA A 11 48.57 1.69 -25.84
N GLY A 12 47.34 1.22 -26.09
CA GLY A 12 46.12 1.99 -25.89
C GLY A 12 45.51 1.56 -24.57
N LEU A 13 45.83 2.31 -23.52
CA LEU A 13 45.46 2.14 -22.13
C LEU A 13 44.08 1.46 -21.95
N ALA A 14 44.08 0.24 -21.40
CA ALA A 14 42.99 -0.17 -20.53
C ALA A 14 42.99 0.83 -19.37
N ASP A 15 42.14 1.84 -19.45
CA ASP A 15 41.96 2.82 -18.40
C ASP A 15 41.42 2.06 -17.18
N PRO A 16 42.21 1.83 -16.12
CA PRO A 16 41.83 0.94 -15.03
C PRO A 16 40.59 1.44 -14.31
N GLN A 17 40.27 2.73 -14.43
CA GLN A 17 39.04 3.33 -13.92
C GLN A 17 37.84 2.88 -14.77
N ALA A 18 37.95 2.92 -16.10
CA ALA A 18 36.89 2.46 -16.99
C ALA A 18 36.62 0.95 -16.80
N ASP A 19 37.66 0.15 -16.64
CA ASP A 19 37.53 -1.30 -16.42
C ASP A 19 36.81 -1.62 -15.10
N LEU A 20 37.06 -0.83 -14.06
CA LEU A 20 36.39 -0.95 -12.76
C LEU A 20 34.92 -0.50 -12.83
N PHE A 21 34.61 0.55 -13.59
CA PHE A 21 33.23 0.96 -13.88
C PHE A 21 32.47 -0.09 -14.68
N PHE A 22 33.08 -0.66 -15.72
CA PHE A 22 32.47 -1.73 -16.50
C PHE A 22 32.23 -2.98 -15.66
N THR A 23 33.16 -3.34 -14.79
CA THR A 23 33.00 -4.48 -13.87
C THR A 23 31.88 -4.23 -12.86
N LEU A 24 31.80 -3.02 -12.29
CA LEU A 24 30.74 -2.64 -11.35
C LEU A 24 29.36 -2.68 -12.02
N VAL A 25 29.24 -2.11 -13.23
CA VAL A 25 28.00 -2.13 -14.00
C VAL A 25 27.65 -3.56 -14.41
N ALA A 26 28.62 -4.36 -14.85
CA ALA A 26 28.41 -5.76 -15.23
C ALA A 26 27.95 -6.65 -14.07
N VAL A 27 28.23 -6.27 -12.81
CA VAL A 27 27.73 -6.97 -11.61
C VAL A 27 26.38 -6.40 -11.16
N MET A 28 26.21 -5.07 -11.17
CA MET A 28 24.96 -4.42 -10.74
C MET A 28 23.78 -4.72 -11.67
N LEU A 29 24.00 -4.72 -12.98
CA LEU A 29 22.94 -4.89 -13.97
C LEU A 29 22.25 -6.26 -13.88
N PRO A 30 22.96 -7.40 -13.80
CA PRO A 30 22.31 -8.69 -13.55
C PRO A 30 21.71 -8.79 -12.15
N ALA A 31 22.27 -8.15 -11.12
CA ALA A 31 21.65 -8.10 -9.79
C ALA A 31 20.30 -7.36 -9.83
N ILE A 32 20.22 -6.22 -10.52
CA ILE A 32 18.98 -5.46 -10.71
C ILE A 32 17.97 -6.27 -11.54
N LEU A 33 18.41 -6.91 -12.63
CA LEU A 33 17.56 -7.76 -13.48
C LEU A 33 17.06 -9.02 -12.75
N LEU A 34 17.82 -9.56 -11.79
CA LEU A 34 17.39 -10.67 -10.92
C LEU A 34 16.39 -10.21 -9.85
N LEU A 35 16.47 -8.96 -9.40
CA LEU A 35 15.57 -8.39 -8.38
C LEU A 35 14.25 -7.84 -8.96
N LEU A 36 14.25 -7.41 -10.23
CA LEU A 36 13.08 -6.86 -10.93
C LEU A 36 11.84 -7.80 -10.95
N PRO A 37 11.98 -9.11 -11.23
CA PRO A 37 10.86 -10.04 -11.21
C PRO A 37 10.24 -10.18 -9.82
N ALA A 38 11.06 -10.14 -8.76
CA ALA A 38 10.61 -10.25 -7.37
C ALA A 38 9.79 -9.02 -6.93
N ALA A 39 10.12 -7.83 -7.45
CA ALA A 39 9.34 -6.63 -7.19
C ALA A 39 7.96 -6.66 -7.90
N ARG A 40 7.89 -7.21 -9.12
CA ARG A 40 6.62 -7.28 -9.88
C ARG A 40 5.65 -8.33 -9.34
N THR A 41 6.14 -9.45 -8.82
CA THR A 41 5.29 -10.46 -8.16
C THR A 41 4.78 -10.00 -6.80
N ALA A 42 5.48 -9.08 -6.12
CA ALA A 42 5.01 -8.50 -4.86
C ALA A 42 3.81 -7.55 -5.03
N GLN A 43 3.70 -6.85 -6.16
CA GLN A 43 2.68 -5.81 -6.42
C GLN A 43 1.33 -6.36 -6.92
N GLN A 44 1.31 -7.54 -7.55
CA GLN A 44 0.05 -8.16 -7.99
C GLN A 44 -0.95 -8.45 -6.85
N PRO A 45 -0.53 -9.03 -5.71
CA PRO A 45 -1.45 -9.26 -4.60
C PRO A 45 -2.04 -7.96 -4.05
N GLU A 46 -1.26 -6.89 -3.94
CA GLU A 46 -1.72 -5.59 -3.40
C GLU A 46 -2.88 -5.00 -4.21
N ARG A 47 -2.86 -5.11 -5.53
CA ARG A 47 -3.96 -4.64 -6.39
C ARG A 47 -5.24 -5.45 -6.22
N GLN A 48 -5.13 -6.76 -6.00
CA GLN A 48 -6.31 -7.59 -5.70
C GLN A 48 -6.90 -7.22 -4.34
N MET A 49 -6.06 -6.88 -3.35
CA MET A 49 -6.51 -6.44 -2.02
C MET A 49 -7.30 -5.13 -2.07
N ALA A 50 -6.80 -4.15 -2.82
CA ALA A 50 -7.51 -2.89 -3.04
C ALA A 50 -8.88 -3.12 -3.70
N ALA A 51 -8.97 -4.06 -4.66
CA ALA A 51 -10.24 -4.41 -5.29
C ALA A 51 -11.24 -5.06 -4.30
N VAL A 52 -10.77 -5.88 -3.36
CA VAL A 52 -11.64 -6.45 -2.30
C VAL A 52 -12.18 -5.33 -1.40
N ALA A 53 -11.33 -4.36 -1.03
CA ALA A 53 -11.75 -3.22 -0.23
C ALA A 53 -12.83 -2.38 -0.93
N ASP A 54 -12.67 -2.12 -2.24
CA ASP A 54 -13.66 -1.40 -3.06
C ASP A 54 -15.00 -2.15 -3.14
N VAL A 55 -14.96 -3.48 -3.21
CA VAL A 55 -16.18 -4.31 -3.18
C VAL A 55 -16.88 -4.22 -1.83
N VAL A 56 -16.14 -4.21 -0.71
CA VAL A 56 -16.74 -4.07 0.62
C VAL A 56 -17.34 -2.67 0.82
N LEU A 57 -16.68 -1.63 0.31
CA LEU A 57 -17.20 -0.25 0.32
C LEU A 57 -18.49 -0.07 -0.51
N THR A 58 -18.74 -0.96 -1.47
CA THR A 58 -19.93 -0.91 -2.35
C THR A 58 -21.05 -1.85 -1.92
N ALA A 59 -20.74 -3.04 -1.40
CA ALA A 59 -21.72 -4.05 -1.02
C ALA A 59 -22.35 -3.82 0.37
N GLY A 60 -21.73 -2.96 1.19
CA GLY A 60 -22.14 -2.74 2.57
C GLY A 60 -21.62 -3.84 3.49
N ALA A 61 -21.07 -3.46 4.64
CA ALA A 61 -20.54 -4.39 5.63
C ALA A 61 -21.48 -4.52 6.83
N THR A 62 -21.39 -5.67 7.51
CA THR A 62 -22.03 -5.86 8.81
C THR A 62 -20.99 -6.18 9.88
N VAL A 63 -21.18 -5.63 11.08
CA VAL A 63 -20.39 -5.93 12.28
C VAL A 63 -21.37 -6.45 13.33
N ARG A 64 -21.19 -7.70 13.76
CA ARG A 64 -22.09 -8.37 14.74
C ARG A 64 -23.56 -8.40 14.31
N GLY A 65 -23.82 -8.47 13.00
CA GLY A 65 -25.18 -8.50 12.44
C GLY A 65 -25.82 -7.13 12.23
N GLU A 66 -25.14 -6.04 12.58
CA GLU A 66 -25.59 -4.66 12.35
C GLU A 66 -24.87 -4.06 11.14
N SER A 67 -25.54 -3.20 10.37
CA SER A 67 -24.89 -2.47 9.28
C SER A 67 -23.79 -1.57 9.83
N ALA A 68 -22.60 -1.64 9.24
CA ALA A 68 -21.44 -0.88 9.67
C ALA A 68 -21.05 0.19 8.66
N ALA A 69 -20.64 1.35 9.18
CA ALA A 69 -19.96 2.35 8.37
C ALA A 69 -18.54 1.85 8.05
N VAL A 70 -18.16 1.88 6.77
CA VAL A 70 -16.89 1.32 6.31
C VAL A 70 -15.91 2.45 5.98
N PHE A 71 -14.69 2.32 6.50
CA PHE A 71 -13.56 3.19 6.20
C PHE A 71 -12.40 2.34 5.72
N LEU A 72 -11.67 2.82 4.72
CA LEU A 72 -10.47 2.17 4.19
C LEU A 72 -9.26 3.07 4.42
N ALA A 73 -8.34 2.65 5.28
CA ALA A 73 -7.04 3.28 5.46
C ALA A 73 -6.07 2.75 4.40
N GLN A 74 -5.53 3.67 3.59
CA GLN A 74 -4.52 3.43 2.56
C GLN A 74 -3.28 4.26 2.85
N GLN A 75 -2.18 4.04 2.12
CA GLN A 75 -0.94 4.80 2.31
C GLN A 75 -1.12 6.32 2.21
N ASP A 76 -2.00 6.79 1.32
CA ASP A 76 -2.19 8.20 1.00
C ASP A 76 -3.34 8.86 1.78
N GLY A 77 -4.08 8.10 2.58
CA GLY A 77 -5.18 8.64 3.39
C GLY A 77 -6.32 7.65 3.59
N VAL A 78 -7.47 8.18 3.99
CA VAL A 78 -8.66 7.39 4.30
C VAL A 78 -9.76 7.63 3.27
N ALA A 79 -10.35 6.54 2.78
CA ALA A 79 -11.54 6.55 1.94
C ALA A 79 -12.77 6.11 2.74
N PHE A 80 -13.91 6.75 2.51
CA PHE A 80 -15.17 6.47 3.19
C PHE A 80 -16.38 6.87 2.35
N GLY A 81 -17.57 6.61 2.91
CA GLY A 81 -18.83 6.86 2.23
C GLY A 81 -19.17 5.79 1.18
N PRO A 82 -20.32 5.91 0.50
CA PRO A 82 -20.77 4.94 -0.48
C PRO A 82 -19.74 4.84 -1.62
N ALA A 83 -19.26 3.61 -1.88
CA ALA A 83 -18.24 3.32 -2.89
C ALA A 83 -16.89 4.03 -2.67
N GLY A 84 -16.57 4.49 -1.44
CA GLY A 84 -15.30 5.17 -1.17
C GLY A 84 -15.18 6.53 -1.90
N ARG A 85 -16.32 7.18 -2.17
CA ARG A 85 -16.38 8.45 -2.90
C ARG A 85 -15.66 9.58 -2.15
N ASP A 86 -15.73 9.56 -0.83
CA ASP A 86 -15.10 10.57 0.00
C ASP A 86 -13.69 10.08 0.36
N ARG A 87 -12.69 10.93 0.10
CA ARG A 87 -11.29 10.62 0.38
C ARG A 87 -10.64 11.81 1.05
N VAL A 88 -9.89 11.54 2.11
CA VAL A 88 -9.15 12.54 2.87
C VAL A 88 -7.69 12.09 2.92
N GLY A 89 -6.82 12.94 2.39
CA GLY A 89 -5.38 12.67 2.37
C GLY A 89 -4.78 12.63 3.77
N LEU A 90 -3.72 11.86 3.95
CA LEU A 90 -3.02 11.65 5.22
C LEU A 90 -2.70 12.97 5.94
N ASP A 91 -2.13 13.93 5.22
CA ASP A 91 -1.70 15.24 5.75
C ASP A 91 -2.87 16.11 6.23
N ALA A 92 -4.07 15.92 5.68
CA ALA A 92 -5.26 16.71 5.99
C ALA A 92 -6.16 16.03 7.03
N MET A 93 -5.89 14.78 7.37
CA MET A 93 -6.84 13.92 8.10
C MET A 93 -7.21 14.45 9.49
N LEU A 94 -6.26 15.04 10.21
CA LEU A 94 -6.49 15.55 11.57
C LEU A 94 -7.39 16.79 11.60
N ASP A 95 -7.35 17.59 10.54
CA ASP A 95 -8.04 18.88 10.44
C ASP A 95 -9.28 18.83 9.53
N ASP A 96 -9.52 17.70 8.85
CA ASP A 96 -10.64 17.56 7.93
C ASP A 96 -11.99 17.56 8.66
N ALA A 97 -12.76 18.64 8.42
CA ALA A 97 -14.05 18.84 9.05
C ALA A 97 -15.12 17.83 8.57
N ASN A 98 -15.01 17.33 7.34
CA ASN A 98 -15.99 16.39 6.78
C ASN A 98 -15.80 15.00 7.38
N LEU A 99 -14.56 14.55 7.53
CA LEU A 99 -14.20 13.31 8.20
C LEU A 99 -14.68 13.34 9.66
N ARG A 100 -14.44 14.44 10.36
CA ARG A 100 -14.92 14.64 11.73
C ARG A 100 -16.45 14.58 11.79
N ALA A 101 -17.14 15.32 10.92
CA ALA A 101 -18.60 15.32 10.85
C ALA A 101 -19.16 13.93 10.54
N ALA A 102 -18.50 13.16 9.66
CA ALA A 102 -18.88 11.79 9.34
C ALA A 102 -18.76 10.90 10.58
N LEU A 103 -17.64 10.94 11.30
CA LEU A 103 -17.43 10.18 12.54
C LEU A 103 -18.47 10.54 13.62
N GLU A 104 -18.76 11.82 13.79
CA GLU A 104 -19.78 12.29 14.75
C GLU A 104 -21.19 11.83 14.35
N SER A 105 -21.50 11.80 13.06
CA SER A 105 -22.78 11.30 12.55
C SER A 105 -22.96 9.80 12.81
N ILE A 106 -21.91 9.01 12.61
CA ILE A 106 -21.88 7.56 12.89
C ILE A 106 -22.04 7.32 14.39
N ARG A 107 -21.35 8.11 15.22
CA ARG A 107 -21.49 8.08 16.68
C ARG A 107 -22.92 8.39 17.11
N ALA A 108 -23.53 9.45 16.55
CA ALA A 108 -24.89 9.86 16.88
C ALA A 108 -25.94 8.81 16.45
N ALA A 109 -25.71 8.15 15.31
CA ALA A 109 -26.54 7.07 14.81
C ALA A 109 -26.35 5.74 15.57
N GLY A 110 -25.32 5.64 16.43
CA GLY A 110 -24.97 4.41 17.13
C GLY A 110 -24.46 3.31 16.19
N THR A 111 -24.09 3.64 14.97
CA THR A 111 -23.67 2.68 13.94
C THR A 111 -22.25 2.18 14.25
N PRO A 112 -21.98 0.87 14.20
CA PRO A 112 -20.63 0.36 14.33
C PRO A 112 -19.76 0.80 13.15
N LEU A 113 -18.46 0.96 13.40
CA LEU A 113 -17.48 1.29 12.37
C LEU A 113 -16.59 0.09 12.06
N LEU A 114 -16.40 -0.19 10.77
CA LEU A 114 -15.44 -1.14 10.25
C LEU A 114 -14.30 -0.39 9.56
N LEU A 115 -13.09 -0.50 10.11
CA LEU A 115 -11.87 0.03 9.52
C LEU A 115 -11.14 -1.10 8.79
N LEU A 116 -11.09 -0.99 7.47
CA LEU A 116 -10.25 -1.82 6.61
C LEU A 116 -8.88 -1.15 6.49
N ILE A 117 -7.82 -1.90 6.70
CA ILE A 117 -6.44 -1.40 6.67
C ILE A 117 -5.74 -2.07 5.49
N ALA A 118 -5.43 -1.31 4.45
CA ALA A 118 -4.64 -1.79 3.32
C ALA A 118 -3.23 -2.22 3.79
N PRO A 119 -2.50 -3.06 3.03
CA PRO A 119 -1.15 -3.51 3.40
C PRO A 119 -0.18 -2.37 3.78
N ASP A 120 -0.33 -1.23 3.12
CA ASP A 120 0.45 0.00 3.25
C ASP A 120 -0.26 1.09 4.08
N GLY A 121 -1.47 0.83 4.59
CA GLY A 121 -2.32 1.81 5.28
C GLY A 121 -2.14 1.89 6.80
N GLN A 122 -1.08 1.30 7.37
CA GLN A 122 -0.91 1.19 8.83
C GLN A 122 -0.76 2.55 9.51
N GLU A 123 -0.02 3.48 8.90
CA GLU A 123 0.16 4.84 9.43
C GLU A 123 -1.16 5.61 9.45
N THR A 124 -1.91 5.56 8.34
CA THR A 124 -3.24 6.14 8.25
C THR A 124 -4.18 5.54 9.28
N ALA A 125 -4.18 4.22 9.46
CA ALA A 125 -5.02 3.55 10.45
C ALA A 125 -4.70 4.03 11.87
N PHE A 126 -3.42 4.16 12.21
CA PHE A 126 -2.99 4.67 13.52
C PHE A 126 -3.49 6.10 13.80
N LEU A 127 -3.36 7.00 12.83
CA LEU A 127 -3.86 8.37 12.97
C LEU A 127 -5.39 8.42 13.02
N PHE A 128 -6.05 7.60 12.19
CA PHE A 128 -7.50 7.48 12.17
C PHE A 128 -8.06 6.99 13.51
N GLU A 129 -7.40 6.04 14.18
CA GLU A 129 -7.80 5.57 15.52
C GLU A 129 -7.88 6.70 16.54
N GLY A 130 -6.92 7.64 16.52
CA GLY A 130 -6.94 8.83 17.38
C GLY A 130 -8.18 9.70 17.12
N LEU A 131 -8.51 9.92 15.86
CA LEU A 131 -9.71 10.69 15.47
C LEU A 131 -10.99 9.95 15.83
N ALA A 132 -11.06 8.65 15.58
CA ALA A 132 -12.21 7.82 15.89
C ALA A 132 -12.42 7.68 17.40
N ALA A 133 -11.36 7.66 18.21
CA ALA A 133 -11.47 7.69 19.66
C ALA A 133 -12.05 9.02 20.18
N ALA A 134 -11.71 10.14 19.54
CA ALA A 134 -12.19 11.47 19.93
C ALA A 134 -13.63 11.76 19.43
N HIS A 135 -13.94 11.39 18.19
CA HIS A 135 -15.16 11.82 17.48
C HIS A 135 -16.06 10.66 17.02
N GLY A 136 -15.51 9.46 16.91
CA GLY A 136 -16.16 8.29 16.32
C GLY A 136 -17.04 7.48 17.28
N PRO A 137 -17.60 6.36 16.79
CA PRO A 137 -18.47 5.50 17.57
C PRO A 137 -17.70 4.71 18.63
N ARG A 138 -18.44 4.17 19.61
CA ARG A 138 -17.87 3.35 20.68
C ARG A 138 -17.41 1.95 20.23
N SER A 139 -17.92 1.49 19.09
CA SER A 139 -17.63 0.15 18.56
C SER A 139 -16.91 0.28 17.22
N ILE A 140 -15.63 -0.06 17.23
CA ILE A 140 -14.76 -0.09 16.05
C ILE A 140 -14.25 -1.51 15.88
N ALA A 141 -14.52 -2.11 14.74
CA ALA A 141 -13.89 -3.35 14.28
C ALA A 141 -12.81 -3.00 13.26
N GLN A 142 -11.68 -3.71 13.30
CA GLN A 142 -10.60 -3.51 12.36
C GLN A 142 -10.30 -4.80 11.61
N VAL A 143 -9.97 -4.67 10.32
CA VAL A 143 -9.51 -5.77 9.46
C VAL A 143 -8.26 -5.32 8.75
N ARG A 144 -7.19 -6.08 8.91
CA ARG A 144 -5.98 -5.90 8.11
C ARG A 144 -6.14 -6.71 6.83
N LEU A 145 -6.03 -6.03 5.70
CA LEU A 145 -6.02 -6.65 4.39
C LEU A 145 -4.58 -7.09 4.13
N ASP A 146 -4.28 -8.36 4.42
CA ASP A 146 -3.00 -8.98 4.08
C ASP A 146 -3.12 -10.08 3.01
N ARG A 147 -1.99 -10.62 2.56
CA ARG A 147 -1.97 -11.67 1.51
C ARG A 147 -2.79 -12.92 1.90
N GLY A 148 -3.11 -13.13 3.18
CA GLY A 148 -3.98 -14.19 3.68
C GLY A 148 -5.47 -13.97 3.34
N CYS A 149 -5.88 -12.72 3.07
CA CYS A 149 -7.25 -12.38 2.71
C CYS A 149 -7.60 -12.60 1.22
N ALA A 150 -6.61 -12.86 0.36
CA ALA A 150 -6.77 -12.79 -1.11
C ALA A 150 -7.71 -13.84 -1.75
N GLY A 151 -8.21 -14.81 -0.96
CA GLY A 151 -9.07 -15.91 -1.44
C GLY A 151 -10.40 -16.06 -0.71
N VAL A 152 -10.83 -15.06 0.07
CA VAL A 152 -12.01 -15.19 0.94
C VAL A 152 -13.31 -14.82 0.23
N HIS A 153 -14.31 -15.71 0.34
CA HIS A 153 -15.68 -15.51 -0.16
C HIS A 153 -16.72 -15.77 0.95
N GLY A 154 -17.84 -15.05 0.90
CA GLY A 154 -18.85 -15.05 1.98
C GLY A 154 -18.60 -13.95 3.02
N PRO A 155 -19.46 -13.78 4.05
CA PRO A 155 -19.61 -12.57 4.87
C PRO A 155 -18.42 -12.24 5.81
N LEU A 156 -17.23 -12.13 5.19
CA LEU A 156 -15.85 -12.18 5.68
C LEU A 156 -15.58 -13.51 6.40
N ALA A 157 -14.97 -14.51 5.73
CA ALA A 157 -14.49 -15.70 6.43
C ALA A 157 -13.49 -15.24 7.52
N GLU A 158 -13.91 -15.45 8.75
CA GLU A 158 -14.03 -14.43 9.81
C GLU A 158 -12.79 -13.54 10.00
N LEU A 159 -12.83 -12.33 9.40
CA LEU A 159 -11.83 -11.24 9.47
C LEU A 159 -10.43 -11.53 8.88
N CYS A 160 -10.24 -12.72 8.30
CA CYS A 160 -9.03 -13.27 7.66
C CYS A 160 -7.85 -13.54 8.62
N PRO A 161 -7.12 -14.66 8.42
CA PRO A 161 -6.36 -15.38 9.47
C PRO A 161 -5.08 -14.69 9.97
#